data_AF-A0A957TK95-F1
#
_entry.id   AF-A0A957TK95-F1
#
_cell.length_a   1.000
_cell.length_b   1.000
_cell.length_c   1.000
_cell.angle_alpha   90.00
_cell.angle_beta   90.00
_cell.angle_gamma   90.00
#
_symmetry.space_group_name_H-M   'P 1'
#
loop_
_entity.id
_entity.type
_entity.pdbx_description
1 polymer ?
#
loop_
_entity_poly.entity_id
_entity_poly.type
_entity_poly.pdbx_seq_one_letter_code
_entity_poly.pdbx_strand_id
1 'polypeptide(L)'
;MLSITFGTFVGLFMGLRAYTGTASGASVNALPHVATTDPSCRTNATVFAAMQGWHGLNNHNIFQRAPYRSLDERTIARQVDLAKQLCIDALVLDWFGPSLSEQSEGDRAYIDQVGQKLVAAAGDGLQVALMYDMKTLAAIPRPPADPSQRSQYYTQQVIADITYAQEQYFAADSYLQIQEQPVLFIFPDPHFAVDWSVVRNSLDRSLLMIAKAIMVPTDRSPTDQFQCQPEFDGFYGWVRPTNGLWDGSDIGETYMRTFYAVADETADPCHDKLFIGGVWPGFDDEAAHWQATPPRIIPRNCGNTWQRLWAVADAEEAAYVMIITLNDFEEGTDIEYGAVNLLVPNPSPILPGRSISLSANLADCTGVTYQWALGDGQRVTAPTVVKRYPQAGAYTVLVTATYPTATVTASTTVLVSITAWQETFAPLHPTWSQPSARWTLSNTGGILTENNPAANFGKVESEVIRTNVEDYPILYVIPEAIDADASLTVQLLNKGESALGATGAVTVANVITGLTQSAPDLVAINYAQLLDWTGFQCFTINLWINGEGKSVRIRELALTSRNSTRPIVVDPVNPIFLPLILR
;
A
#
# COMPACT_ATOMS: atom_id res chain seq x y z
N MET A 1 -14.44 68.13 46.21
CA MET A 1 -14.38 68.11 44.74
C MET A 1 -13.51 66.92 44.37
N LEU A 2 -14.10 65.73 44.14
CA LEU A 2 -14.31 65.08 42.82
C LEU A 2 -13.02 65.10 41.96
N SER A 3 -12.51 64.01 41.36
CA SER A 3 -13.04 62.67 41.13
C SER A 3 -11.95 61.78 40.48
N ILE A 4 -12.05 60.46 40.74
CA ILE A 4 -11.91 59.31 39.79
C ILE A 4 -10.52 58.89 39.27
N THR A 5 -10.20 57.65 39.65
CA THR A 5 -9.26 56.64 39.10
C THR A 5 -9.70 56.10 37.72
N PHE A 6 -8.78 55.71 36.83
CA PHE A 6 -8.75 54.40 36.11
C PHE A 6 -7.56 54.37 35.12
N GLY A 7 -6.90 53.21 35.02
CA GLY A 7 -5.78 52.96 34.11
C GLY A 7 -6.20 52.69 32.67
N THR A 8 -5.21 52.53 31.78
CA THR A 8 -5.42 51.98 30.43
C THR A 8 -4.16 51.29 29.90
N PHE A 9 -4.44 50.15 29.28
CA PHE A 9 -3.59 49.18 28.60
C PHE A 9 -3.14 49.66 27.19
N VAL A 10 -2.37 48.78 26.51
CA VAL A 10 -2.06 48.70 25.05
C VAL A 10 -0.72 49.35 24.63
N GLY A 11 0.18 48.69 23.89
CA GLY A 11 0.13 47.37 23.26
C GLY A 11 1.49 46.95 22.69
N LEU A 12 1.74 45.64 22.75
CA LEU A 12 2.90 44.97 22.16
C LEU A 12 2.61 44.76 20.66
N PHE A 13 3.38 45.40 19.78
CA PHE A 13 3.31 45.15 18.35
C PHE A 13 3.99 43.80 18.04
N MET A 14 3.19 42.74 17.86
CA MET A 14 3.62 41.57 17.09
C MET A 14 3.67 41.96 15.61
N GLY A 15 4.87 42.00 15.05
CA GLY A 15 5.06 42.19 13.62
C GLY A 15 4.65 40.92 12.87
N LEU A 16 3.51 40.96 12.18
CA LEU A 16 3.21 40.01 11.11
C LEU A 16 4.29 40.17 10.03
N ARG A 17 5.19 39.18 9.92
CA ARG A 17 6.05 39.04 8.76
C ARG A 17 5.23 38.38 7.65
N ALA A 18 4.69 39.18 6.75
CA ALA A 18 4.09 38.68 5.52
C ALA A 18 5.17 37.97 4.68
N TYR A 19 5.09 36.65 4.59
CA TYR A 19 5.96 35.84 3.75
C TYR A 19 5.56 36.06 2.28
N THR A 20 6.22 37.01 1.62
CA THR A 20 6.10 37.26 0.18
C THR A 20 7.33 36.69 -0.51
N GLY A 21 7.48 35.37 -0.44
CA GLY A 21 8.50 34.63 -1.18
C GLY A 21 7.90 34.00 -2.43
N THR A 22 8.13 34.59 -3.60
CA THR A 22 7.90 33.92 -4.89
C THR A 22 8.95 32.82 -5.06
N ALA A 23 8.64 31.59 -4.66
CA ALA A 23 9.48 30.43 -4.89
C ALA A 23 9.35 29.98 -6.36
N SER A 24 10.27 30.43 -7.22
CA SER A 24 10.45 29.83 -8.53
C SER A 24 11.35 28.61 -8.41
N GLY A 25 10.80 27.39 -8.56
CA GLY A 25 11.58 26.18 -8.85
C GLY A 25 11.63 25.07 -7.78
N ALA A 26 10.80 25.08 -6.73
CA ALA A 26 10.76 23.97 -5.77
C ALA A 26 9.92 22.79 -6.32
N SER A 27 10.46 21.57 -6.24
CA SER A 27 9.70 20.33 -6.47
C SER A 27 8.80 20.06 -5.27
N VAL A 28 7.50 19.89 -5.49
CA VAL A 28 6.54 19.60 -4.40
C VAL A 28 6.73 18.19 -3.82
N ASN A 29 7.54 17.35 -4.48
CA ASN A 29 7.91 16.03 -3.98
C ASN A 29 9.07 16.05 -2.97
N ALA A 30 9.80 17.17 -2.86
CA ALA A 30 10.69 17.36 -1.74
C ALA A 30 9.85 17.84 -0.54
N LEU A 31 10.12 17.36 0.68
CA LEU A 31 9.56 18.01 1.86
C LEU A 31 9.84 19.52 1.75
N PRO A 32 8.87 20.41 2.04
CA PRO A 32 9.02 21.86 1.86
C PRO A 32 10.23 22.46 2.63
N HIS A 33 10.87 21.66 3.49
CA HIS A 33 12.09 21.96 4.24
C HIS A 33 13.41 21.57 3.57
N VAL A 34 13.40 21.01 2.36
CA VAL A 34 14.64 20.77 1.60
C VAL A 34 15.13 22.10 1.04
N ALA A 35 15.73 22.92 1.92
CA ALA A 35 16.59 24.01 1.50
C ALA A 35 17.67 23.39 0.59
N THR A 36 17.64 23.79 -0.68
CA THR A 36 18.58 23.34 -1.70
C THR A 36 20.02 23.54 -1.22
N THR A 37 20.82 22.47 -1.30
CA THR A 37 22.26 22.29 -0.96
C THR A 37 22.55 21.59 0.38
N ASP A 38 22.37 20.25 0.41
CA ASP A 38 23.25 19.25 1.07
C ASP A 38 24.12 19.76 2.25
N PRO A 39 23.70 19.58 3.54
CA PRO A 39 23.92 18.32 4.29
C PRO A 39 22.90 18.03 5.43
N SER A 40 22.00 17.06 5.39
CA SER A 40 21.28 16.46 4.26
C SER A 40 19.94 15.88 4.76
N CYS A 41 19.32 16.46 5.81
CA CYS A 41 17.95 16.19 6.31
C CYS A 41 17.72 16.90 7.67
N ARG A 42 17.59 18.23 7.73
CA ARG A 42 17.29 18.91 9.00
C ARG A 42 16.01 19.73 8.91
N THR A 43 14.94 19.12 9.38
CA THR A 43 13.76 19.79 9.93
C THR A 43 14.05 20.17 11.40
N ASN A 44 13.34 21.16 11.95
CA ASN A 44 13.35 21.38 13.41
C ASN A 44 12.55 20.30 14.14
N ALA A 45 11.57 19.69 13.46
CA ALA A 45 10.77 18.59 13.94
C ALA A 45 11.43 17.23 13.64
N THR A 46 11.19 16.24 14.49
CA THR A 46 11.39 14.83 14.12
C THR A 46 10.19 14.38 13.27
N VAL A 47 10.45 13.77 12.11
CA VAL A 47 9.42 13.43 11.13
C VAL A 47 9.16 11.94 11.11
N PHE A 48 7.89 11.58 11.30
CA PHE A 48 7.41 10.21 11.16
C PHE A 48 6.59 10.08 9.87
N ALA A 49 6.45 8.87 9.34
CA ALA A 49 5.46 8.59 8.30
C ALA A 49 4.71 7.31 8.62
N ALA A 50 3.38 7.41 8.73
CA ALA A 50 2.52 6.23 8.81
C ALA A 50 2.62 5.42 7.52
N MET A 51 2.67 4.10 7.61
CA MET A 51 2.75 3.21 6.44
C MET A 51 1.87 1.98 6.58
N GLN A 52 1.42 1.48 5.44
CA GLN A 52 0.50 0.38 5.28
C GLN A 52 1.29 -0.87 4.88
N GLY A 53 1.12 -1.92 5.68
CA GLY A 53 1.79 -3.21 5.51
C GLY A 53 1.04 -4.21 4.62
N TRP A 54 -0.11 -3.86 4.05
CA TRP A 54 -1.06 -4.83 3.50
C TRP A 54 -1.03 -5.04 1.97
N HIS A 55 -0.26 -4.23 1.24
CA HIS A 55 -0.24 -4.29 -0.23
C HIS A 55 0.11 -5.68 -0.75
N GLY A 56 -0.71 -6.18 -1.67
CA GLY A 56 -0.57 -7.53 -2.24
C GLY A 56 -1.38 -8.63 -1.53
N LEU A 57 -2.20 -8.25 -0.53
CA LEU A 57 -3.29 -9.06 0.02
C LEU A 57 -4.56 -8.90 -0.84
N ASN A 58 -5.43 -9.92 -0.83
CA ASN A 58 -6.57 -9.99 -1.77
C ASN A 58 -7.60 -8.87 -1.56
N ASN A 59 -7.79 -8.43 -0.32
CA ASN A 59 -8.66 -7.33 0.09
C ASN A 59 -8.01 -5.94 -0.05
N HIS A 60 -6.70 -5.89 -0.29
CA HIS A 60 -5.90 -4.67 -0.46
C HIS A 60 -5.26 -4.62 -1.84
N ASN A 61 -6.03 -5.05 -2.85
CA ASN A 61 -5.50 -5.35 -4.17
C ASN A 61 -5.86 -4.29 -5.20
N ILE A 62 -5.55 -3.03 -4.89
CA ILE A 62 -5.69 -1.92 -5.83
C ILE A 62 -4.51 -1.89 -6.81
N PHE A 63 -4.32 -2.96 -7.60
CA PHE A 63 -3.18 -3.17 -8.53
C PHE A 63 -2.85 -1.98 -9.44
N GLN A 64 -3.79 -1.07 -9.70
CA GLN A 64 -3.55 0.15 -10.47
C GLN A 64 -2.78 1.23 -9.71
N ARG A 65 -2.80 1.20 -8.37
CA ARG A 65 -2.23 2.21 -7.48
C ARG A 65 -1.12 1.67 -6.57
N ALA A 66 -1.22 0.42 -6.11
CA ALA A 66 -0.16 -0.28 -5.37
C ALA A 66 0.52 -1.34 -6.27
N PRO A 67 1.70 -1.06 -6.87
CA PRO A 67 2.28 -1.94 -7.88
C PRO A 67 3.16 -3.06 -7.30
N TYR A 68 3.00 -3.40 -6.02
CA TYR A 68 3.92 -4.28 -5.31
C TYR A 68 3.26 -5.06 -4.17
N ARG A 69 3.99 -6.06 -3.64
CA ARG A 69 3.69 -6.70 -2.37
C ARG A 69 4.55 -6.11 -1.26
N SER A 70 3.97 -5.84 -0.09
CA SER A 70 4.71 -5.28 1.05
C SER A 70 5.77 -6.24 1.60
N LEU A 71 5.55 -7.56 1.52
CA LEU A 71 6.54 -8.57 1.96
C LEU A 71 7.75 -8.74 1.03
N ASP A 72 7.76 -8.14 -0.16
CA ASP A 72 8.92 -8.24 -1.06
C ASP A 72 10.10 -7.43 -0.50
N GLU A 73 11.25 -8.08 -0.35
CA GLU A 73 12.47 -7.48 0.17
C GLU A 73 12.92 -6.28 -0.65
N ARG A 74 12.69 -6.29 -1.98
CA ARG A 74 13.02 -5.15 -2.84
C ARG A 74 12.08 -3.97 -2.59
N THR A 75 10.82 -4.23 -2.29
CA THR A 75 9.85 -3.19 -1.90
C THR A 75 10.28 -2.54 -0.60
N ILE A 76 10.58 -3.35 0.42
CA ILE A 76 11.01 -2.88 1.74
C ILE A 76 12.30 -2.04 1.61
N ALA A 77 13.31 -2.55 0.89
CA ALA A 77 14.55 -1.82 0.67
C ALA A 77 14.29 -0.47 -0.04
N ARG A 78 13.45 -0.45 -1.08
CA ARG A 78 13.07 0.80 -1.77
C ARG A 78 12.37 1.79 -0.83
N GLN A 79 11.45 1.33 0.02
CA GLN A 79 10.70 2.18 0.93
C GLN A 79 11.60 2.73 2.06
N VAL A 80 12.52 1.93 2.58
CA VAL A 80 13.57 2.39 3.52
C VAL A 80 14.44 3.46 2.86
N ASP A 81 14.94 3.20 1.65
CA ASP A 81 15.77 4.16 0.91
C ASP A 81 15.00 5.44 0.60
N LEU A 82 13.72 5.33 0.26
CA LEU A 82 12.84 6.47 0.01
C LEU A 82 12.62 7.28 1.29
N ALA A 83 12.32 6.62 2.42
CA ALA A 83 12.11 7.29 3.69
C ALA A 83 13.35 8.12 4.09
N LYS A 84 14.54 7.55 3.94
CA LYS A 84 15.82 8.26 4.17
C LYS A 84 16.00 9.43 3.21
N GLN A 85 15.69 9.26 1.92
CA GLN A 85 15.76 10.34 0.92
C GLN A 85 14.75 11.47 1.21
N LEU A 86 13.61 11.14 1.79
CA LEU A 86 12.56 12.07 2.18
C LEU A 86 12.78 12.68 3.57
N CYS A 87 13.87 12.37 4.27
CA CYS A 87 14.13 12.87 5.62
C CYS A 87 13.07 12.46 6.65
N ILE A 88 12.57 11.24 6.52
CA ILE A 88 11.71 10.61 7.52
C ILE A 88 12.62 9.93 8.54
N ASP A 89 12.47 10.29 9.82
CA ASP A 89 13.21 9.72 10.94
C ASP A 89 12.65 8.36 11.37
N ALA A 90 11.34 8.15 11.25
CA ALA A 90 10.72 6.86 11.54
C ALA A 90 9.54 6.49 10.63
N LEU A 91 9.48 5.21 10.24
CA LEU A 91 8.29 4.61 9.64
C LEU A 91 7.39 4.04 10.75
N VAL A 92 6.11 4.39 10.72
CA VAL A 92 5.12 3.93 11.69
C VAL A 92 4.19 2.96 10.98
N LEU A 93 4.43 1.66 11.15
CA LEU A 93 3.68 0.60 10.49
C LEU A 93 2.30 0.44 11.13
N ASP A 94 1.24 0.61 10.34
CA ASP A 94 -0.10 0.15 10.70
C ASP A 94 -0.10 -1.37 10.89
N TRP A 95 -0.24 -1.79 12.15
CA TRP A 95 0.07 -3.12 12.64
C TRP A 95 -1.12 -3.76 13.34
N PHE A 96 -1.42 -4.98 12.94
CA PHE A 96 -2.65 -5.67 13.34
C PHE A 96 -2.44 -6.73 14.43
N GLY A 97 -1.23 -6.90 14.96
CA GLY A 97 -0.93 -7.94 15.94
C GLY A 97 -0.33 -9.22 15.34
N PRO A 98 0.19 -10.13 16.18
CA PRO A 98 0.68 -11.43 15.74
C PRO A 98 -0.45 -12.32 15.22
N SER A 99 -0.05 -13.44 14.60
CA SER A 99 -0.95 -14.56 14.30
C SER A 99 -1.58 -15.12 15.59
N LEU A 100 -2.89 -15.36 15.57
CA LEU A 100 -3.69 -15.93 16.66
C LEU A 100 -3.82 -17.48 16.58
N SER A 101 -3.49 -18.11 15.43
CA SER A 101 -3.70 -19.54 15.10
C SER A 101 -3.22 -19.92 13.68
N GLU A 102 -3.17 -21.23 13.36
CA GLU A 102 -2.72 -21.77 12.06
C GLU A 102 -3.70 -21.58 10.87
N GLN A 103 -4.90 -21.02 11.06
CA GLN A 103 -5.92 -20.89 10.00
C GLN A 103 -6.24 -19.44 9.62
N SER A 104 -5.93 -19.07 8.38
CA SER A 104 -6.33 -17.87 7.62
C SER A 104 -6.77 -16.65 8.44
N GLU A 105 -5.80 -15.89 8.92
CA GLU A 105 -6.00 -14.77 9.85
C GLU A 105 -5.83 -13.42 9.17
N GLY A 106 -6.55 -13.26 8.06
CA GLY A 106 -6.60 -12.08 7.18
C GLY A 106 -5.73 -10.93 7.67
N ASP A 107 -4.53 -10.84 7.09
CA ASP A 107 -3.59 -9.75 7.17
C ASP A 107 -2.70 -9.67 8.42
N ARG A 108 -3.11 -10.15 9.61
CA ARG A 108 -2.29 -10.08 10.85
C ARG A 108 -0.88 -10.64 10.68
N ALA A 109 -0.79 -11.93 10.33
CA ALA A 109 0.49 -12.61 10.13
C ALA A 109 1.33 -12.03 8.98
N TYR A 110 0.68 -11.48 7.95
CA TYR A 110 1.35 -10.87 6.81
C TYR A 110 1.99 -9.54 7.21
N ILE A 111 1.21 -8.67 7.84
CA ILE A 111 1.63 -7.34 8.30
C ILE A 111 2.69 -7.46 9.41
N ASP A 112 2.56 -8.43 10.31
CA ASP A 112 3.58 -8.70 11.33
C ASP A 112 4.92 -9.10 10.71
N GLN A 113 4.93 -9.97 9.68
CA GLN A 113 6.14 -10.29 8.94
C GLN A 113 6.73 -9.07 8.20
N VAL A 114 5.89 -8.16 7.69
CA VAL A 114 6.34 -6.88 7.12
C VAL A 114 7.05 -6.05 8.20
N GLY A 115 6.48 -5.95 9.39
CA GLY A 115 7.07 -5.24 10.54
C GLY A 115 8.44 -5.77 10.91
N GLN A 116 8.59 -7.10 11.07
CA GLN A 116 9.87 -7.73 11.38
C GLN A 116 10.93 -7.43 10.30
N LYS A 117 10.54 -7.50 9.02
CA LYS A 117 11.46 -7.19 7.90
C LYS A 117 11.82 -5.71 7.83
N LEU A 118 10.89 -4.80 8.13
CA LEU A 118 11.15 -3.36 8.17
C LEU A 118 12.15 -3.00 9.26
N VAL A 119 11.95 -3.49 10.48
CA VAL A 119 12.88 -3.28 11.60
C VAL A 119 14.27 -3.77 11.24
N ALA A 120 14.37 -4.97 10.64
CA ALA A 120 15.64 -5.52 10.20
C ALA A 120 16.31 -4.72 9.05
N ALA A 121 15.52 -4.09 8.19
CA ALA A 121 16.02 -3.36 7.01
C ALA A 121 16.34 -1.88 7.27
N ALA A 122 15.69 -1.23 8.24
CA ALA A 122 15.79 0.21 8.46
C ALA A 122 17.25 0.67 8.70
N GLY A 123 18.01 -0.07 9.51
CA GLY A 123 19.42 0.19 9.81
C GLY A 123 19.67 1.62 10.35
N ASP A 124 20.90 2.12 10.21
CA ASP A 124 21.25 3.45 10.71
C ASP A 124 20.50 4.56 9.96
N GLY A 125 20.00 5.55 10.72
CA GLY A 125 19.35 6.75 10.19
C GLY A 125 17.87 6.59 9.82
N LEU A 126 17.23 5.48 10.18
CA LEU A 126 15.78 5.32 10.12
C LEU A 126 15.32 4.41 11.25
N GLN A 127 14.29 4.84 11.99
CA GLN A 127 13.63 4.02 13.00
C GLN A 127 12.31 3.44 12.48
N VAL A 128 11.77 2.47 13.21
CA VAL A 128 10.47 1.86 12.93
C VAL A 128 9.66 1.81 14.23
N ALA A 129 8.39 2.18 14.15
CA ALA A 129 7.42 2.01 15.23
C ALA A 129 6.21 1.22 14.74
N LEU A 130 5.42 0.70 15.68
CA LEU A 130 4.13 0.08 15.37
C LEU A 130 3.00 1.06 15.70
N MET A 131 1.94 1.03 14.88
CA MET A 131 0.63 1.61 15.15
C MET A 131 -0.37 0.48 15.30
N TYR A 132 -0.77 0.18 16.53
CA TYR A 132 -1.75 -0.86 16.79
C TYR A 132 -3.15 -0.40 16.37
N ASP A 133 -3.65 -0.91 15.24
CA ASP A 133 -5.02 -0.64 14.78
C ASP A 133 -6.00 -1.64 15.36
N MET A 134 -6.88 -1.13 16.22
CA MET A 134 -7.90 -1.91 16.91
C MET A 134 -8.94 -2.52 15.98
N LYS A 135 -9.07 -2.09 14.72
CA LYS A 135 -9.94 -2.76 13.75
C LYS A 135 -9.59 -4.23 13.57
N THR A 136 -8.33 -4.61 13.82
CA THR A 136 -7.88 -6.02 13.86
C THR A 136 -8.68 -6.88 14.84
N LEU A 137 -9.25 -6.27 15.89
CA LEU A 137 -10.03 -6.99 16.91
C LEU A 137 -11.31 -7.60 16.33
N ALA A 138 -11.82 -7.09 15.21
CA ALA A 138 -12.95 -7.67 14.50
C ALA A 138 -12.65 -9.08 13.93
N ALA A 139 -11.38 -9.40 13.70
CA ALA A 139 -10.94 -10.70 13.20
C ALA A 139 -10.85 -11.77 14.31
N ILE A 140 -10.96 -11.39 15.59
CA ILE A 140 -10.81 -12.33 16.69
C ILE A 140 -12.05 -13.24 16.78
N PRO A 141 -11.87 -14.57 16.78
CA PRO A 141 -12.99 -15.50 16.74
C PRO A 141 -13.76 -15.58 18.07
N ARG A 142 -15.09 -15.66 17.97
CA ARG A 142 -16.02 -16.02 19.07
C ARG A 142 -16.00 -15.05 20.27
N PRO A 143 -16.16 -13.72 20.08
CA PRO A 143 -16.32 -12.80 21.19
C PRO A 143 -17.59 -13.15 22.01
N PRO A 144 -17.57 -13.02 23.36
CA PRO A 144 -18.74 -13.23 24.20
C PRO A 144 -19.95 -12.36 23.81
N ALA A 145 -21.16 -12.89 23.96
CA ALA A 145 -22.39 -12.14 23.70
C ALA A 145 -22.63 -11.04 24.74
N ASP A 146 -22.26 -11.28 26.01
CA ASP A 146 -22.38 -10.29 27.09
C ASP A 146 -21.40 -9.12 26.85
N PRO A 147 -21.86 -7.84 26.87
CA PRO A 147 -21.01 -6.69 26.60
C PRO A 147 -19.81 -6.54 27.55
N SER A 148 -19.99 -6.85 28.85
CA SER A 148 -18.92 -6.68 29.84
C SER A 148 -17.85 -7.75 29.65
N GLN A 149 -18.27 -9.00 29.43
CA GLN A 149 -17.35 -10.09 29.10
C GLN A 149 -16.63 -9.85 27.77
N ARG A 150 -17.32 -9.24 26.79
CA ARG A 150 -16.73 -8.89 25.50
C ARG A 150 -15.68 -7.78 25.61
N SER A 151 -15.95 -6.74 26.38
CA SER A 151 -14.96 -5.68 26.69
C SER A 151 -13.73 -6.28 27.36
N GLN A 152 -13.92 -7.16 28.36
CA GLN A 152 -12.80 -7.87 29.00
C GLN A 152 -12.03 -8.75 28.00
N TYR A 153 -12.73 -9.45 27.11
CA TYR A 153 -12.13 -10.28 26.07
C TYR A 153 -11.21 -9.49 25.14
N TYR A 154 -11.68 -8.37 24.59
CA TYR A 154 -10.86 -7.50 23.75
C TYR A 154 -9.71 -6.87 24.52
N THR A 155 -9.94 -6.43 25.76
CA THR A 155 -8.89 -5.88 26.63
C THR A 155 -7.75 -6.88 26.83
N GLN A 156 -8.07 -8.15 27.06
CA GLN A 156 -7.04 -9.20 27.19
C GLN A 156 -6.29 -9.45 25.88
N GLN A 157 -6.98 -9.39 24.73
CA GLN A 157 -6.29 -9.52 23.45
C GLN A 157 -5.33 -8.35 23.18
N VAL A 158 -5.75 -7.11 23.48
CA VAL A 158 -4.86 -5.94 23.35
C VAL A 158 -3.62 -6.10 24.23
N ILE A 159 -3.77 -6.57 25.47
CA ILE A 159 -2.63 -6.85 26.36
C ILE A 159 -1.70 -7.90 25.74
N ALA A 160 -2.26 -8.99 25.21
CA ALA A 160 -1.46 -10.05 24.58
C ALA A 160 -0.70 -9.55 23.34
N ASP A 161 -1.36 -8.78 22.48
CA ASP A 161 -0.75 -8.22 21.27
C ASP A 161 0.38 -7.24 21.63
N ILE A 162 0.17 -6.33 22.59
CA ILE A 162 1.20 -5.38 23.00
C ILE A 162 2.36 -6.08 23.73
N THR A 163 2.08 -7.10 24.54
CA THR A 163 3.13 -7.90 25.19
C THR A 163 4.00 -8.60 24.14
N TYR A 164 3.39 -9.15 23.09
CA TYR A 164 4.15 -9.70 21.96
C TYR A 164 5.02 -8.64 21.29
N ALA A 165 4.49 -7.44 21.05
CA ALA A 165 5.27 -6.33 20.48
C ALA A 165 6.48 -5.96 21.37
N GLN A 166 6.30 -5.92 22.69
CA GLN A 166 7.39 -5.68 23.64
C GLN A 166 8.52 -6.71 23.51
N GLU A 167 8.16 -7.99 23.35
CA GLU A 167 9.13 -9.07 23.27
C GLU A 167 9.86 -9.13 21.92
N GLN A 168 9.16 -8.84 20.82
CA GLN A 168 9.69 -9.05 19.47
C GLN A 168 10.29 -7.80 18.82
N TYR A 169 9.84 -6.60 19.21
CA TYR A 169 10.19 -5.37 18.50
C TYR A 169 11.01 -4.39 19.34
N PHE A 170 10.62 -4.15 20.61
CA PHE A 170 11.05 -2.93 21.33
C PHE A 170 12.54 -2.93 21.70
N ALA A 171 13.19 -4.10 21.69
CA ALA A 171 14.62 -4.25 21.94
C ALA A 171 15.49 -4.06 20.68
N ALA A 172 14.90 -3.91 19.49
CA ALA A 172 15.67 -3.71 18.27
C ALA A 172 16.30 -2.30 18.24
N ASP A 173 17.55 -2.20 17.80
CA ASP A 173 18.30 -0.93 17.73
C ASP A 173 17.61 0.12 16.82
N SER A 174 16.88 -0.37 15.81
CA SER A 174 16.10 0.45 14.87
C SER A 174 14.66 0.71 15.34
N TYR A 175 14.25 0.25 16.53
CA TYR A 175 12.92 0.58 17.04
C TYR A 175 12.87 2.03 17.52
N LEU A 176 11.76 2.73 17.25
CA LEU A 176 11.59 4.13 17.64
C LEU A 176 11.59 4.26 19.17
N GLN A 177 12.45 5.16 19.65
CA GLN A 177 12.47 5.59 21.04
C GLN A 177 12.38 7.11 21.11
N ILE A 178 11.54 7.61 22.02
CA ILE A 178 11.49 9.02 22.40
C ILE A 178 11.95 9.09 23.85
N GLN A 179 12.97 9.90 24.13
CA GLN A 179 13.55 10.01 25.47
C GLN A 179 13.97 8.63 26.05
N GLU A 180 14.62 7.79 25.22
CA GLU A 180 15.07 6.44 25.56
C GLU A 180 13.93 5.45 25.92
N GLN A 181 12.68 5.79 25.59
CA GLN A 181 11.51 4.96 25.84
C GLN A 181 10.90 4.47 24.52
N PRO A 182 10.59 3.15 24.38
CA PRO A 182 9.96 2.64 23.17
C PRO A 182 8.59 3.26 22.97
N VAL A 183 8.25 3.54 21.71
CA VAL A 183 6.99 4.20 21.34
C VAL A 183 6.06 3.22 20.64
N LEU A 184 4.84 3.08 21.16
CA LEU A 184 3.75 2.40 20.49
C LEU A 184 2.64 3.40 20.16
N PHE A 185 2.32 3.52 18.88
CA PHE A 185 1.15 4.28 18.46
C PHE A 185 -0.11 3.42 18.59
N ILE A 186 -1.21 4.03 18.96
CA ILE A 186 -2.51 3.38 19.11
C ILE A 186 -3.47 4.06 18.13
N PHE A 187 -4.12 3.28 17.27
CA PHE A 187 -5.25 3.72 16.47
C PHE A 187 -6.54 3.18 17.12
N PRO A 188 -7.13 3.94 18.06
CA PRO A 188 -8.23 3.45 18.86
C PRO A 188 -9.52 3.31 18.06
N ASP A 189 -10.30 2.28 18.40
CA ASP A 189 -11.68 2.11 17.97
C ASP A 189 -12.60 1.91 19.20
N PRO A 190 -13.38 2.95 19.58
CA PRO A 190 -14.29 2.89 20.73
C PRO A 190 -15.34 1.76 20.65
N HIS A 191 -15.60 1.20 19.46
CA HIS A 191 -16.56 0.11 19.28
C HIS A 191 -16.23 -1.13 20.14
N PHE A 192 -14.94 -1.42 20.36
CA PHE A 192 -14.50 -2.59 21.11
C PHE A 192 -14.54 -2.40 22.63
N ALA A 193 -14.74 -1.16 23.11
CA ALA A 193 -14.84 -0.83 24.53
C ALA A 193 -13.68 -1.41 25.36
N VAL A 194 -12.44 -1.30 24.86
CA VAL A 194 -11.22 -1.74 25.58
C VAL A 194 -11.02 -0.89 26.84
N ASP A 195 -10.73 -1.56 27.96
CA ASP A 195 -10.40 -0.90 29.22
C ASP A 195 -8.91 -0.54 29.25
N TRP A 196 -8.59 0.69 28.81
CA TRP A 196 -7.22 1.18 28.76
C TRP A 196 -6.55 1.29 30.13
N SER A 197 -7.32 1.43 31.21
CA SER A 197 -6.75 1.47 32.55
C SER A 197 -6.17 0.10 32.93
N VAL A 198 -6.85 -0.98 32.55
CA VAL A 198 -6.37 -2.36 32.73
C VAL A 198 -5.18 -2.64 31.80
N VAL A 199 -5.25 -2.19 30.54
CA VAL A 199 -4.11 -2.31 29.60
C VAL A 199 -2.88 -1.63 30.17
N ARG A 200 -2.95 -0.33 30.49
CA ARG A 200 -1.80 0.45 30.99
C ARG A 200 -1.20 -0.11 32.28
N ASN A 201 -2.03 -0.71 33.15
CA ASN A 201 -1.56 -1.32 34.39
C ASN A 201 -0.93 -2.72 34.19
N SER A 202 -1.11 -3.34 33.03
CA SER A 202 -0.59 -4.68 32.71
C SER A 202 0.72 -4.64 31.91
N LEU A 203 1.11 -3.48 31.39
CA LEU A 203 2.28 -3.29 30.52
C LEU A 203 3.46 -2.65 31.26
N ASP A 204 4.64 -2.67 30.62
CA ASP A 204 5.83 -1.98 31.11
C ASP A 204 5.60 -0.47 31.17
N ARG A 205 5.99 0.16 32.28
CA ARG A 205 5.82 1.60 32.52
C ARG A 205 6.75 2.47 31.69
N SER A 206 7.82 1.90 31.14
CA SER A 206 8.72 2.57 30.22
C SER A 206 8.17 2.69 28.80
N LEU A 207 7.08 1.98 28.47
CA LEU A 207 6.42 2.13 27.17
C LEU A 207 5.67 3.46 27.08
N LEU A 208 5.95 4.25 26.04
CA LEU A 208 5.15 5.40 25.65
C LEU A 208 4.00 4.97 24.74
N MET A 209 2.76 5.16 25.21
CA MET A 209 1.56 4.89 24.42
C MET A 209 1.01 6.18 23.85
N ILE A 210 1.07 6.36 22.53
CA ILE A 210 0.64 7.57 21.83
C ILE A 210 -0.63 7.28 21.03
N ALA A 211 -1.76 7.87 21.41
CA ALA A 211 -3.05 7.55 20.78
C ALA A 211 -3.45 8.57 19.71
N LYS A 212 -4.21 8.12 18.70
CA LYS A 212 -4.86 9.05 17.76
C LYS A 212 -5.74 10.01 18.54
N ALA A 213 -5.66 11.29 18.21
CA ALA A 213 -6.52 12.28 18.82
C ALA A 213 -7.99 12.05 18.45
N ILE A 214 -8.84 11.84 19.46
CA ILE A 214 -10.29 11.72 19.27
C ILE A 214 -10.92 13.09 19.54
N MET A 215 -11.44 13.69 18.47
CA MET A 215 -12.21 14.93 18.53
C MET A 215 -13.69 14.59 18.62
N VAL A 216 -14.34 14.95 19.73
CA VAL A 216 -15.76 14.66 19.96
C VAL A 216 -16.63 15.79 19.40
N PRO A 217 -17.62 15.48 18.52
CA PRO A 217 -18.54 16.48 18.01
C PRO A 217 -19.37 17.08 19.14
N THR A 218 -19.12 18.35 19.46
CA THR A 218 -20.09 19.19 20.17
C THR A 218 -20.90 19.90 19.11
N ASP A 219 -22.12 19.41 18.84
CA ASP A 219 -23.23 20.16 18.21
C ASP A 219 -22.84 21.37 17.34
N ARG A 220 -22.09 21.13 16.26
CA ARG A 220 -21.70 22.15 15.25
C ARG A 220 -21.02 23.40 15.82
N SER A 221 -20.31 23.29 16.94
CA SER A 221 -19.30 24.28 17.33
C SER A 221 -18.01 24.02 16.54
N PRO A 222 -17.27 25.05 16.08
CA PRO A 222 -15.98 24.89 15.39
C PRO A 222 -14.87 24.29 16.27
N THR A 223 -15.16 23.96 17.53
CA THR A 223 -14.25 23.36 18.50
C THR A 223 -14.80 22.01 18.95
N ASP A 224 -14.59 20.97 18.15
CA ASP A 224 -14.68 19.61 18.69
C ASP A 224 -13.76 19.55 19.93
N GLN A 225 -14.26 19.05 21.06
CA GLN A 225 -13.44 18.97 22.26
C GLN A 225 -12.53 17.75 22.16
N PHE A 226 -11.23 18.01 22.30
CA PHE A 226 -10.23 16.98 22.45
C PHE A 226 -10.43 16.26 23.79
N GLN A 227 -10.52 14.92 23.77
CA GLN A 227 -10.66 14.16 25.00
C GLN A 227 -9.30 13.65 25.49
N CYS A 228 -8.77 14.30 26.53
CA CYS A 228 -7.59 13.81 27.23
C CYS A 228 -7.87 12.50 27.93
N GLN A 229 -7.20 11.43 27.51
CA GLN A 229 -7.26 10.14 28.18
C GLN A 229 -5.99 9.96 29.02
N PRO A 230 -6.10 9.81 30.36
CA PRO A 230 -4.94 9.78 31.25
C PRO A 230 -4.03 8.57 31.04
N GLU A 231 -4.55 7.49 30.44
CA GLU A 231 -3.84 6.24 30.18
C GLU A 231 -2.76 6.36 29.10
N PHE A 232 -2.85 7.37 28.22
CA PHE A 232 -1.89 7.60 27.14
C PHE A 232 -0.87 8.68 27.50
N ASP A 233 0.35 8.53 27.00
CA ASP A 233 1.47 9.44 27.26
C ASP A 233 1.53 10.58 26.22
N GLY A 234 0.77 10.44 25.12
CA GLY A 234 0.69 11.45 24.07
C GLY A 234 -0.40 11.18 23.05
N PHE A 235 -0.51 12.10 22.12
CA PHE A 235 -1.51 12.08 21.07
C PHE A 235 -0.95 12.53 19.73
N TYR A 236 -1.52 12.01 18.64
CA TYR A 236 -1.21 12.45 17.29
C TYR A 236 -2.44 12.90 16.50
N GLY A 237 -2.28 13.92 15.67
CA GLY A 237 -3.30 14.37 14.73
C GLY A 237 -3.48 13.37 13.58
N TRP A 238 -4.69 13.25 13.03
CA TRP A 238 -4.97 12.38 11.88
C TRP A 238 -5.77 13.11 10.80
N VAL A 239 -5.78 12.60 9.57
CA VAL A 239 -6.48 13.23 8.45
C VAL A 239 -7.96 13.45 8.77
N ARG A 240 -8.39 14.73 8.74
CA ARG A 240 -9.75 15.14 9.07
C ARG A 240 -10.02 16.60 8.66
N PRO A 241 -11.19 16.92 8.07
CA PRO A 241 -11.67 18.29 7.94
C PRO A 241 -12.17 18.81 9.29
N THR A 242 -12.03 20.11 9.55
CA THR A 242 -12.30 20.75 10.85
C THR A 242 -13.71 20.49 11.37
N ASN A 243 -14.71 20.56 10.49
CA ASN A 243 -16.12 20.43 10.83
C ASN A 243 -16.71 19.06 10.45
N GLY A 244 -15.86 18.10 10.05
CA GLY A 244 -16.30 16.79 9.58
C GLY A 244 -16.95 16.78 8.19
N LEU A 245 -16.93 17.88 7.44
CA LEU A 245 -17.42 17.92 6.05
C LEU A 245 -16.33 17.44 5.07
N TRP A 246 -16.51 16.23 4.56
CA TRP A 246 -15.57 15.56 3.64
C TRP A 246 -15.86 15.85 2.16
N ASP A 247 -16.25 17.09 1.83
CA ASP A 247 -16.61 17.51 0.47
C ASP A 247 -15.47 18.24 -0.28
N GLY A 248 -14.27 18.25 0.33
CA GLY A 248 -13.09 18.91 -0.20
C GLY A 248 -13.02 20.42 0.05
N SER A 249 -13.99 21.03 0.73
CA SER A 249 -13.97 22.47 1.05
C SER A 249 -13.01 22.85 2.18
N ASP A 250 -12.65 21.89 3.04
CA ASP A 250 -11.77 22.06 4.18
C ASP A 250 -10.64 21.02 4.18
N ILE A 251 -9.42 21.50 4.33
CA ILE A 251 -8.21 20.66 4.34
C ILE A 251 -7.80 20.22 5.75
N GLY A 252 -8.47 20.70 6.79
CA GLY A 252 -8.17 20.40 8.20
C GLY A 252 -7.15 21.34 8.86
N GLU A 253 -6.90 22.52 8.27
CA GLU A 253 -5.92 23.47 8.82
C GLU A 253 -6.30 23.94 10.23
N THR A 254 -7.56 24.33 10.42
CA THR A 254 -8.07 24.79 11.72
C THR A 254 -8.11 23.65 12.73
N TYR A 255 -8.42 22.42 12.31
CA TYR A 255 -8.31 21.23 13.14
C TYR A 255 -6.89 21.08 13.70
N MET A 256 -5.87 21.17 12.85
CA MET A 256 -4.49 21.07 13.30
C MET A 256 -4.08 22.22 14.24
N ARG A 257 -4.47 23.46 13.94
CA ARG A 257 -4.23 24.60 14.86
C ARG A 257 -4.88 24.39 16.23
N THR A 258 -6.09 23.85 16.24
CA THR A 258 -6.81 23.54 17.48
C THR A 258 -6.10 22.44 18.26
N PHE A 259 -5.61 21.42 17.57
CA PHE A 259 -4.83 20.34 18.17
C PHE A 259 -3.57 20.86 18.86
N TYR A 260 -2.80 21.76 18.23
CA TYR A 260 -1.63 22.37 18.85
C TYR A 260 -2.00 23.31 20.01
N ALA A 261 -3.06 24.08 19.90
CA ALA A 261 -3.50 25.00 20.96
C ALA A 261 -3.86 24.26 22.27
N VAL A 262 -4.35 23.01 22.20
CA VAL A 262 -4.59 22.18 23.40
C VAL A 262 -3.28 21.87 24.13
N ALA A 263 -2.18 21.64 23.40
CA ALA A 263 -0.87 21.38 24.01
C ALA A 263 -0.35 22.62 24.77
N ASP A 264 -0.64 23.82 24.28
CA ASP A 264 -0.15 25.07 24.88
C ASP A 264 -0.99 25.58 26.06
N GLU A 265 -2.22 25.10 26.20
CA GLU A 265 -3.11 25.51 27.28
C GLU A 265 -2.68 24.87 28.61
N THR A 266 -1.91 25.62 29.41
CA THR A 266 -1.36 25.14 30.70
C THR A 266 -2.39 24.61 31.71
N ALA A 267 -3.66 24.99 31.57
CA ALA A 267 -4.74 24.49 32.42
C ALA A 267 -5.37 23.18 31.90
N ASP A 268 -5.04 22.75 30.67
CA ASP A 268 -5.55 21.54 30.07
C ASP A 268 -4.84 20.30 30.63
N PRO A 269 -5.57 19.23 31.00
CA PRO A 269 -4.97 17.97 31.47
C PRO A 269 -3.97 17.34 30.50
N CYS A 270 -3.97 17.75 29.24
CA CYS A 270 -3.05 17.24 28.22
C CYS A 270 -1.76 18.02 28.08
N HIS A 271 -1.58 19.16 28.76
CA HIS A 271 -0.43 20.04 28.58
C HIS A 271 0.93 19.31 28.66
N ASP A 272 1.06 18.36 29.59
CA ASP A 272 2.31 17.62 29.82
C ASP A 272 2.46 16.36 28.93
N LYS A 273 1.56 16.14 27.98
CA LYS A 273 1.56 14.97 27.08
C LYS A 273 2.35 15.26 25.81
N LEU A 274 2.83 14.22 25.13
CA LEU A 274 3.47 14.37 23.82
C LEU A 274 2.43 14.71 22.75
N PHE A 275 2.66 15.74 21.95
CA PHE A 275 1.81 16.07 20.79
C PHE A 275 2.60 15.88 19.49
N ILE A 276 2.07 15.03 18.62
CA ILE A 276 2.63 14.74 17.31
C ILE A 276 1.68 15.30 16.26
N GLY A 277 2.16 16.29 15.51
CA GLY A 277 1.43 16.91 14.41
C GLY A 277 1.02 15.91 13.33
N GLY A 278 0.01 16.26 12.54
CA GLY A 278 -0.39 15.50 11.35
C GLY A 278 -0.30 16.35 10.09
N VAL A 279 0.28 15.80 9.03
CA VAL A 279 0.28 16.41 7.68
C VAL A 279 -0.09 15.36 6.64
N TRP A 280 -0.95 15.72 5.69
CA TRP A 280 -1.39 14.84 4.61
C TRP A 280 -1.39 15.59 3.27
N PRO A 281 -1.12 14.92 2.14
CA PRO A 281 -1.15 15.57 0.84
C PRO A 281 -2.58 15.83 0.37
N GLY A 282 -3.53 15.00 0.80
CA GLY A 282 -4.95 14.99 0.47
C GLY A 282 -5.58 13.70 1.02
N PHE A 283 -6.83 13.43 0.67
CA PHE A 283 -7.61 12.25 1.05
C PHE A 283 -8.68 11.98 0.00
N ASP A 284 -8.78 10.75 -0.48
CA ASP A 284 -9.81 10.30 -1.40
C ASP A 284 -9.99 8.79 -1.25
N ASP A 285 -11.08 8.38 -0.59
CA ASP A 285 -11.38 6.96 -0.34
C ASP A 285 -12.22 6.30 -1.42
N GLU A 286 -12.44 6.91 -2.60
CA GLU A 286 -13.25 6.32 -3.68
C GLU A 286 -12.74 4.94 -4.12
N ALA A 287 -11.42 4.70 -4.00
CA ALA A 287 -10.81 3.43 -4.36
C ALA A 287 -10.84 2.38 -3.23
N ALA A 288 -11.20 2.77 -2.01
CA ALA A 288 -11.24 1.88 -0.86
C ALA A 288 -12.49 0.98 -0.93
N HIS A 289 -12.33 -0.32 -0.64
CA HIS A 289 -13.48 -1.21 -0.54
C HIS A 289 -14.39 -0.89 0.67
N TRP A 290 -13.89 -0.07 1.60
CA TRP A 290 -14.59 0.48 2.76
C TRP A 290 -15.03 1.94 2.57
N GLN A 291 -15.07 2.45 1.34
CA GLN A 291 -15.43 3.84 1.05
C GLN A 291 -16.75 4.26 1.69
N ALA A 292 -16.83 5.53 2.08
CA ALA A 292 -18.10 6.15 2.42
C ALA A 292 -18.97 6.36 1.16
N THR A 293 -20.27 6.61 1.35
CA THR A 293 -21.15 7.05 0.26
C THR A 293 -21.88 8.33 0.67
N PRO A 294 -21.59 9.49 0.05
CA PRO A 294 -20.56 9.71 -0.98
C PRO A 294 -19.12 9.52 -0.44
N PRO A 295 -18.11 9.35 -1.33
CA PRO A 295 -16.71 9.28 -0.92
C PRO A 295 -16.29 10.50 -0.10
N ARG A 296 -15.35 10.29 0.82
CA ARG A 296 -14.74 11.33 1.64
C ARG A 296 -13.57 11.94 0.88
N ILE A 297 -13.56 13.26 0.74
CA ILE A 297 -12.57 13.98 -0.07
C ILE A 297 -11.93 15.12 0.72
N ILE A 298 -10.59 15.19 0.64
CA ILE A 298 -9.76 16.36 0.86
C ILE A 298 -8.82 16.48 -0.36
N PRO A 299 -8.99 17.47 -1.24
CA PRO A 299 -8.22 17.54 -2.47
C PRO A 299 -6.75 17.82 -2.19
N ARG A 300 -5.86 17.31 -3.06
CA ARG A 300 -4.43 17.64 -2.96
C ARG A 300 -4.13 19.09 -3.35
N ASN A 301 -5.01 19.72 -4.14
CA ASN A 301 -4.90 21.11 -4.60
C ASN A 301 -3.52 21.43 -5.18
N CYS A 302 -2.98 20.59 -6.07
CA CYS A 302 -1.60 20.70 -6.58
C CYS A 302 -0.51 20.70 -5.51
N GLY A 303 -0.75 20.03 -4.38
CA GLY A 303 0.14 20.02 -3.22
C GLY A 303 0.05 21.26 -2.34
N ASN A 304 -0.92 22.16 -2.57
CA ASN A 304 -1.17 23.28 -1.67
C ASN A 304 -1.67 22.78 -0.30
N THR A 305 -2.48 21.72 -0.26
CA THR A 305 -2.91 21.08 0.99
C THR A 305 -1.71 20.64 1.83
N TRP A 306 -0.77 19.93 1.20
CA TRP A 306 0.52 19.55 1.79
C TRP A 306 1.29 20.75 2.34
N GLN A 307 1.51 21.78 1.50
CA GLN A 307 2.29 22.97 1.88
C GLN A 307 1.66 23.74 3.04
N ARG A 308 0.33 23.86 3.07
CA ARG A 308 -0.38 24.59 4.14
C ARG A 308 -0.30 23.87 5.47
N LEU A 309 -0.45 22.54 5.49
CA LEU A 309 -0.37 21.77 6.74
C LEU A 309 1.05 21.77 7.32
N TRP A 310 2.09 21.70 6.48
CA TRP A 310 3.46 21.92 6.93
C TRP A 310 3.67 23.32 7.50
N ALA A 311 3.15 24.36 6.83
CA ALA A 311 3.22 25.72 7.34
C ALA A 311 2.48 25.93 8.68
N VAL A 312 1.45 25.12 8.99
CA VAL A 312 0.87 25.08 10.33
C VAL A 312 1.87 24.47 11.31
N ALA A 313 2.37 23.27 11.04
CA ALA A 313 3.32 22.60 11.94
C ALA A 313 4.55 23.46 12.25
N ASP A 314 5.07 24.21 11.27
CA ASP A 314 6.16 25.16 11.45
C ASP A 314 5.78 26.35 12.34
N ALA A 315 4.60 26.93 12.11
CA ALA A 315 4.14 28.10 12.84
C ALA A 315 3.88 27.78 14.31
N GLU A 316 3.49 26.54 14.61
CA GLU A 316 3.27 26.04 15.96
C GLU A 316 4.54 25.38 16.54
N GLU A 317 5.68 25.47 15.85
CA GLU A 317 6.99 24.95 16.28
C GLU A 317 6.95 23.46 16.72
N ALA A 318 6.18 22.65 16.00
CA ALA A 318 5.94 21.26 16.36
C ALA A 318 7.26 20.46 16.50
N ALA A 319 7.46 19.82 17.66
CA ALA A 319 8.63 18.98 17.90
C ALA A 319 8.61 17.66 17.11
N TYR A 320 7.41 17.14 16.85
CA TYR A 320 7.18 15.89 16.13
C TYR A 320 6.04 16.08 15.13
N VAL A 321 6.21 15.55 13.91
CA VAL A 321 5.18 15.60 12.86
C VAL A 321 5.08 14.24 12.19
N MET A 322 3.87 13.73 12.02
CA MET A 322 3.57 12.51 11.29
C MET A 322 2.97 12.84 9.92
N ILE A 323 3.62 12.30 8.88
CA ILE A 323 3.10 12.24 7.51
C ILE A 323 2.06 11.13 7.43
N ILE A 324 0.90 11.48 6.90
CA ILE A 324 -0.27 10.62 6.72
C ILE A 324 -0.55 10.63 5.21
N THR A 325 -0.04 9.67 4.45
CA THR A 325 0.78 8.50 4.81
C THR A 325 1.91 8.33 3.81
N LEU A 326 2.85 7.41 4.06
CA LEU A 326 3.81 7.02 3.03
C LEU A 326 3.06 6.41 1.84
N ASN A 327 2.13 5.47 2.06
CA ASN A 327 1.66 4.58 1.02
C ASN A 327 0.21 4.05 1.18
N ASP A 328 -0.70 4.78 1.81
CA ASP A 328 -2.13 4.48 1.77
C ASP A 328 -2.75 4.99 0.46
N PHE A 329 -2.66 4.14 -0.56
CA PHE A 329 -3.20 4.43 -1.88
C PHE A 329 -4.72 4.22 -1.95
N GLU A 330 -5.30 3.44 -1.03
CA GLU A 330 -6.74 3.22 -0.91
C GLU A 330 -7.48 4.50 -0.50
N GLU A 331 -6.89 5.26 0.44
CA GLU A 331 -7.43 6.54 0.90
C GLU A 331 -6.73 7.76 0.24
N GLY A 332 -5.84 7.54 -0.72
CA GLY A 332 -5.22 8.60 -1.52
C GLY A 332 -4.37 9.59 -0.72
N THR A 333 -3.86 9.17 0.45
CA THR A 333 -3.01 9.98 1.33
C THR A 333 -1.51 9.73 1.08
N ASP A 334 -1.16 8.80 0.19
CA ASP A 334 0.20 8.37 -0.11
C ASP A 334 1.13 9.50 -0.61
N ILE A 335 2.41 9.42 -0.23
CA ILE A 335 3.49 10.25 -0.77
C ILE A 335 4.61 9.44 -1.43
N GLU A 336 4.47 8.11 -1.54
CA GLU A 336 5.50 7.23 -2.11
C GLU A 336 5.87 7.61 -3.56
N TYR A 337 4.91 8.15 -4.32
CA TYR A 337 5.14 8.71 -5.66
C TYR A 337 5.08 10.25 -5.70
N GLY A 338 5.09 10.90 -4.53
CA GLY A 338 5.06 12.34 -4.35
C GLY A 338 3.77 12.86 -3.71
N ALA A 339 3.87 13.99 -3.02
CA ALA A 339 2.71 14.70 -2.46
C ALA A 339 1.77 15.21 -3.57
N VAL A 340 2.28 15.36 -4.80
CA VAL A 340 1.51 15.67 -5.99
C VAL A 340 1.44 14.43 -6.88
N ASN A 341 0.23 13.91 -7.09
CA ASN A 341 0.04 12.65 -7.80
C ASN A 341 0.02 12.87 -9.33
N LEU A 342 1.19 12.80 -9.96
CA LEU A 342 1.34 12.77 -11.41
C LEU A 342 1.25 11.32 -11.91
N LEU A 343 0.08 10.93 -12.43
CA LEU A 343 -0.15 9.58 -12.93
C LEU A 343 0.38 9.42 -14.35
N VAL A 344 1.17 8.37 -14.59
CA VAL A 344 1.79 8.05 -15.88
C VAL A 344 1.50 6.59 -16.26
N PRO A 345 0.23 6.25 -16.55
CA PRO A 345 -0.13 4.90 -16.94
C PRO A 345 0.55 4.53 -18.26
N ASN A 346 0.94 3.25 -18.39
CA ASN A 346 1.48 2.72 -19.63
C ASN A 346 0.95 1.29 -19.90
N PRO A 347 0.64 0.93 -21.15
CA PRO A 347 0.00 -0.35 -21.47
C PRO A 347 0.99 -1.51 -21.66
N SER A 348 1.96 -1.68 -20.76
CA SER A 348 2.97 -2.74 -20.87
C SER A 348 2.51 -4.10 -20.32
N PRO A 349 3.11 -5.20 -20.80
CA PRO A 349 4.12 -5.27 -21.86
C PRO A 349 3.52 -5.13 -23.27
N ILE A 350 4.29 -4.59 -24.23
CA ILE A 350 3.89 -4.44 -25.64
C ILE A 350 4.83 -5.16 -26.62
N LEU A 351 4.31 -5.54 -27.80
CA LEU A 351 5.15 -6.11 -28.85
C LEU A 351 6.06 -5.06 -29.49
N PRO A 352 7.27 -5.45 -29.93
CA PRO A 352 8.12 -4.60 -30.76
C PRO A 352 7.37 -4.05 -31.98
N GLY A 353 7.47 -2.75 -32.20
CA GLY A 353 6.80 -2.07 -33.31
C GLY A 353 5.31 -1.80 -33.08
N ARG A 354 4.70 -2.11 -31.93
CA ARG A 354 3.36 -1.61 -31.62
C ARG A 354 3.39 -0.13 -31.29
N SER A 355 2.36 0.59 -31.74
CA SER A 355 2.13 1.98 -31.34
C SER A 355 1.37 1.98 -30.01
N ILE A 356 1.85 2.78 -29.06
CA ILE A 356 1.19 3.03 -27.79
C ILE A 356 0.86 4.51 -27.64
N SER A 357 -0.15 4.79 -26.83
CA SER A 357 -0.43 6.12 -26.32
C SER A 357 0.04 6.22 -24.88
N LEU A 358 0.93 7.15 -24.61
CA LEU A 358 1.37 7.55 -23.27
C LEU A 358 0.64 8.85 -22.91
N SER A 359 0.07 8.90 -21.73
CA SER A 359 -0.59 10.10 -21.20
C SER A 359 -0.12 10.35 -19.79
N ALA A 360 -0.06 11.62 -19.41
CA ALA A 360 0.19 12.03 -18.04
C ALA A 360 -1.06 12.74 -17.53
N ASN A 361 -1.47 12.43 -16.30
CA ASN A 361 -2.62 13.04 -15.68
C ASN A 361 -2.20 13.71 -14.38
N LEU A 362 -2.42 15.02 -14.31
CA LEU A 362 -2.33 15.81 -13.10
C LEU A 362 -3.68 16.52 -12.88
N ALA A 363 -4.69 15.73 -12.51
CA ALA A 363 -6.10 16.11 -12.51
C ALA A 363 -6.40 17.32 -11.60
N ASP A 364 -5.71 17.41 -10.46
CA ASP A 364 -5.93 18.44 -9.46
C ASP A 364 -5.28 19.78 -9.83
N CYS A 365 -4.66 19.87 -11.01
CA CYS A 365 -3.93 21.06 -11.46
C CYS A 365 -4.43 21.65 -12.77
N THR A 366 -4.33 22.98 -12.83
CA THR A 366 -4.67 23.78 -14.02
C THR A 366 -3.42 24.41 -14.62
N GLY A 367 -3.47 24.69 -15.93
CA GLY A 367 -2.33 25.31 -16.64
C GLY A 367 -1.10 24.41 -16.76
N VAL A 368 -1.29 23.09 -16.76
CA VAL A 368 -0.19 22.12 -16.79
C VAL A 368 0.38 21.94 -18.20
N THR A 369 1.70 21.92 -18.31
CA THR A 369 2.44 21.54 -19.52
C THR A 369 3.29 20.30 -19.26
N TYR A 370 3.39 19.40 -20.24
CA TYR A 370 4.05 18.10 -20.06
C TYR A 370 5.22 17.94 -21.03
N GLN A 371 6.40 17.65 -20.50
CA GLN A 371 7.59 17.30 -21.25
C GLN A 371 8.00 15.86 -20.97
N TRP A 372 8.19 15.08 -22.01
CA TRP A 372 8.49 13.66 -21.96
C TRP A 372 9.92 13.40 -22.42
N ALA A 373 10.63 12.52 -21.70
CA ALA A 373 11.79 11.80 -22.20
C ALA A 373 11.39 10.32 -22.33
N LEU A 374 11.44 9.77 -23.54
CA LEU A 374 10.83 8.49 -23.88
C LEU A 374 11.73 7.26 -23.65
N GLY A 375 12.86 7.42 -22.97
CA GLY A 375 13.80 6.33 -22.70
C GLY A 375 14.64 5.87 -23.90
N ASP A 376 14.39 6.37 -25.11
CA ASP A 376 15.16 6.07 -26.33
C ASP A 376 15.92 7.28 -26.89
N GLY A 377 16.13 8.30 -26.05
CA GLY A 377 16.79 9.55 -26.40
C GLY A 377 15.87 10.61 -26.99
N GLN A 378 14.63 10.28 -27.37
CA GLN A 378 13.67 11.27 -27.86
C GLN A 378 13.00 12.05 -26.72
N ARG A 379 12.69 13.32 -26.99
CA ARG A 379 11.91 14.19 -26.10
C ARG A 379 10.74 14.82 -26.83
N VAL A 380 9.59 14.93 -26.17
CA VAL A 380 8.34 15.45 -26.75
C VAL A 380 7.63 16.33 -25.73
N THR A 381 7.03 17.43 -26.17
CA THR A 381 6.17 18.27 -25.32
C THR A 381 4.73 18.15 -25.82
N ALA A 382 3.89 17.42 -25.08
CA ALA A 382 2.48 17.20 -25.39
C ALA A 382 1.76 16.59 -24.18
N PRO A 383 0.44 16.82 -23.99
CA PRO A 383 -0.34 16.16 -22.94
C PRO A 383 -0.44 14.64 -23.14
N THR A 384 -0.43 14.19 -24.41
CA THR A 384 -0.46 12.79 -24.81
C THR A 384 0.58 12.56 -25.91
N VAL A 385 1.32 11.45 -25.85
CA VAL A 385 2.36 11.07 -26.81
C VAL A 385 2.03 9.72 -27.43
N VAL A 386 2.03 9.64 -28.76
CA VAL A 386 1.99 8.36 -29.48
C VAL A 386 3.42 7.91 -29.78
N LYS A 387 3.80 6.71 -29.34
CA LYS A 387 5.17 6.18 -29.46
C LYS A 387 5.19 4.75 -29.99
N ARG A 388 6.21 4.42 -30.79
CA ARG A 388 6.54 3.08 -31.24
C ARG A 388 8.00 2.76 -30.89
N TYR A 389 8.22 1.64 -30.20
CA TYR A 389 9.55 1.13 -29.89
C TYR A 389 9.84 -0.09 -30.79
N PRO A 390 10.82 -0.03 -31.70
CA PRO A 390 11.06 -1.09 -32.68
C PRO A 390 11.79 -2.31 -32.12
N GLN A 391 12.49 -2.15 -30.99
CA GLN A 391 13.32 -3.19 -30.38
C GLN A 391 12.73 -3.62 -29.04
N ALA A 392 12.91 -4.89 -28.69
CA ALA A 392 12.60 -5.38 -27.36
C ALA A 392 13.54 -4.75 -26.33
N GLY A 393 13.02 -4.45 -25.14
CA GLY A 393 13.76 -3.78 -24.07
C GLY A 393 12.84 -3.10 -23.08
N ALA A 394 13.40 -2.67 -21.96
CA ALA A 394 12.72 -1.81 -21.00
C ALA A 394 13.12 -0.35 -21.27
N TYR A 395 12.12 0.50 -21.51
CA TYR A 395 12.31 1.93 -21.76
C TYR A 395 11.76 2.74 -20.58
N THR A 396 12.65 3.37 -19.83
CA THR A 396 12.26 4.29 -18.74
C THR A 396 11.77 5.60 -19.33
N VAL A 397 10.46 5.80 -19.31
CA VAL A 397 9.80 7.03 -19.71
C VAL A 397 9.72 7.95 -18.51
N LEU A 398 10.20 9.18 -18.64
CA LEU A 398 10.11 10.23 -17.63
C LEU A 398 9.22 11.35 -18.17
N VAL A 399 8.21 11.77 -17.42
CA VAL A 399 7.44 12.98 -17.72
C VAL A 399 7.69 14.03 -16.64
N THR A 400 7.87 15.27 -17.08
CA THR A 400 7.92 16.47 -16.25
C THR A 400 6.66 17.28 -16.52
N ALA A 401 5.79 17.39 -15.53
CA ALA A 401 4.65 18.27 -15.55
C ALA A 401 5.03 19.61 -14.91
N THR A 402 4.80 20.72 -15.60
CA THR A 402 5.02 22.08 -15.10
C THR A 402 3.68 22.79 -14.99
N TYR A 403 3.38 23.32 -13.81
CA TYR A 403 2.18 24.09 -13.49
C TYR A 403 2.59 25.43 -12.84
N PRO A 404 1.68 26.40 -12.64
CA PRO A 404 2.06 27.78 -12.33
C PRO A 404 2.99 27.97 -11.11
N THR A 405 2.91 27.08 -10.12
CA THR A 405 3.66 27.20 -8.86
C THR A 405 4.88 26.29 -8.78
N ALA A 406 4.96 25.23 -9.59
CA ALA A 406 5.99 24.20 -9.44
C ALA A 406 6.08 23.25 -10.64
N THR A 407 7.05 22.33 -10.55
CA THR A 407 7.20 21.20 -11.47
C THR A 407 7.19 19.90 -10.69
N VAL A 408 6.60 18.86 -11.26
CA VAL A 408 6.61 17.50 -10.72
C VAL A 408 7.05 16.52 -11.81
N THR A 409 7.82 15.51 -11.44
CA THR A 409 8.26 14.46 -12.36
C THR A 409 7.74 13.11 -11.91
N ALA A 410 7.34 12.29 -12.88
CA ALA A 410 6.99 10.90 -12.67
C ALA A 410 7.60 10.05 -13.77
N SER A 411 7.91 8.79 -13.45
CA SER A 411 8.49 7.86 -14.41
C SER A 411 7.69 6.57 -14.49
N THR A 412 7.76 5.91 -15.64
CA THR A 412 7.12 4.62 -15.88
C THR A 412 8.00 3.81 -16.82
N THR A 413 7.99 2.48 -16.66
CA THR A 413 8.78 1.59 -17.52
C THR A 413 7.88 0.99 -18.59
N VAL A 414 8.15 1.30 -19.85
CA VAL A 414 7.53 0.62 -20.99
C VAL A 414 8.33 -0.64 -21.29
N LEU A 415 7.73 -1.81 -21.02
CA LEU A 415 8.34 -3.10 -21.32
C LEU A 415 7.94 -3.54 -22.73
N VAL A 416 8.91 -3.61 -23.63
CA VAL A 416 8.73 -4.09 -25.00
C VAL A 416 9.26 -5.51 -25.07
N SER A 417 8.38 -6.48 -25.25
CA SER A 417 8.69 -7.90 -25.12
C SER A 417 7.79 -8.74 -26.01
N ILE A 418 8.26 -9.91 -26.42
CA ILE A 418 7.42 -10.94 -27.04
C ILE A 418 6.80 -11.89 -26.00
N THR A 419 7.14 -11.71 -24.73
CA THR A 419 6.65 -12.47 -23.58
C THR A 419 5.95 -11.51 -22.64
N ALA A 420 4.66 -11.73 -22.37
CA ALA A 420 3.89 -10.92 -21.45
C ALA A 420 4.07 -11.32 -19.99
N TRP A 421 4.25 -12.61 -19.76
CA TRP A 421 4.38 -13.18 -18.44
C TRP A 421 5.18 -14.48 -18.53
N GLN A 422 5.99 -14.75 -17.51
CA GLN A 422 6.81 -15.96 -17.44
C GLN A 422 6.98 -16.37 -15.98
N GLU A 423 6.95 -17.68 -15.75
CA GLU A 423 7.37 -18.31 -14.50
C GLU A 423 8.43 -19.37 -14.81
N THR A 424 9.56 -19.30 -14.12
CA THR A 424 10.69 -20.24 -14.26
C THR A 424 10.93 -21.08 -13.01
N PHE A 425 10.20 -20.77 -11.93
CA PHE A 425 10.24 -21.41 -10.62
C PHE A 425 11.61 -21.33 -9.92
N ALA A 426 12.53 -20.51 -10.44
CA ALA A 426 13.88 -20.34 -9.93
C ALA A 426 14.39 -18.89 -10.11
N PRO A 427 13.93 -17.93 -9.28
CA PRO A 427 13.01 -18.12 -8.15
C PRO A 427 11.53 -18.17 -8.59
N LEU A 428 10.69 -18.84 -7.79
CA LEU A 428 9.24 -18.80 -7.92
C LEU A 428 8.73 -17.38 -7.65
N HIS A 429 7.73 -16.92 -8.41
CA HIS A 429 7.02 -15.68 -8.06
C HIS A 429 6.40 -15.83 -6.65
N PRO A 430 6.63 -14.87 -5.74
CA PRO A 430 6.22 -15.03 -4.33
C PRO A 430 4.70 -15.01 -4.13
N THR A 431 3.93 -14.77 -5.19
CA THR A 431 2.47 -14.62 -5.24
C THR A 431 1.70 -15.92 -5.42
N TRP A 432 2.36 -17.04 -5.73
CA TRP A 432 1.66 -18.31 -5.92
C TRP A 432 0.96 -18.78 -4.64
N SER A 433 -0.35 -18.98 -4.73
CA SER A 433 -1.16 -19.62 -3.69
C SER A 433 -0.98 -21.14 -3.75
N GLN A 434 -0.80 -21.77 -2.60
CA GLN A 434 -0.48 -23.20 -2.44
C GLN A 434 -1.50 -23.92 -1.52
N PRO A 435 -2.79 -23.95 -1.88
CA PRO A 435 -3.84 -24.45 -0.99
C PRO A 435 -3.75 -25.95 -0.71
N SER A 436 -3.33 -26.76 -1.69
CA SER A 436 -3.29 -28.22 -1.54
C SER A 436 -2.18 -28.93 -2.31
N ALA A 437 -1.29 -28.18 -2.97
CA ALA A 437 -0.02 -28.67 -3.49
C ALA A 437 1.09 -27.69 -3.11
N ARG A 438 2.34 -28.17 -3.04
CA ARG A 438 3.50 -27.36 -2.68
C ARG A 438 4.58 -27.40 -3.74
N TRP A 439 5.24 -26.26 -3.91
CA TRP A 439 6.45 -26.13 -4.72
C TRP A 439 7.69 -26.47 -3.91
N THR A 440 8.53 -27.33 -4.47
CA THR A 440 9.94 -27.47 -4.11
C THR A 440 10.78 -26.94 -5.26
N LEU A 441 11.56 -25.88 -5.02
CA LEU A 441 12.30 -25.21 -6.07
C LEU A 441 13.62 -25.95 -6.37
N SER A 442 14.02 -25.94 -7.63
CA SER A 442 15.30 -26.45 -8.10
C SER A 442 15.97 -25.41 -9.00
N ASN A 443 17.25 -25.59 -9.32
CA ASN A 443 17.98 -24.64 -10.17
C ASN A 443 17.47 -24.57 -11.62
N THR A 444 16.62 -25.50 -12.06
CA THR A 444 16.15 -25.60 -13.45
C THR A 444 14.62 -25.66 -13.58
N GLY A 445 13.88 -25.38 -12.49
CA GLY A 445 12.42 -25.44 -12.48
C GLY A 445 11.83 -25.73 -11.10
N GLY A 446 10.52 -25.95 -11.07
CA GLY A 446 9.74 -26.23 -9.86
C GLY A 446 9.24 -27.66 -9.86
N ILE A 447 9.30 -28.31 -8.69
CA ILE A 447 8.65 -29.58 -8.45
C ILE A 447 7.37 -29.28 -7.69
N LEU A 448 6.23 -29.49 -8.34
CA LEU A 448 4.91 -29.40 -7.72
C LEU A 448 4.54 -30.76 -7.16
N THR A 449 4.34 -30.86 -5.85
CA THR A 449 3.96 -32.10 -5.17
C THR A 449 2.58 -31.98 -4.54
N GLU A 450 1.73 -32.97 -4.81
CA GLU A 450 0.48 -33.18 -4.08
C GLU A 450 0.83 -33.53 -2.63
N ASN A 451 0.29 -32.79 -1.66
CA ASN A 451 0.72 -32.89 -0.27
C ASN A 451 -0.46 -32.89 0.72
N ASN A 452 -1.68 -33.09 0.23
CA ASN A 452 -2.89 -33.17 1.04
C ASN A 452 -3.30 -34.64 1.21
N PRO A 453 -3.05 -35.26 2.38
CA PRO A 453 -3.37 -36.67 2.62
C PRO A 453 -4.89 -36.98 2.61
N ALA A 454 -5.75 -35.98 2.51
CA ALA A 454 -7.20 -36.14 2.40
C ALA A 454 -7.73 -36.02 0.95
N ALA A 455 -6.88 -35.74 -0.04
CA ALA A 455 -7.28 -35.56 -1.43
C ALA A 455 -6.35 -36.32 -2.39
N ASN A 456 -6.90 -36.80 -3.50
CA ASN A 456 -6.10 -37.39 -4.58
C ASN A 456 -5.59 -36.33 -5.57
N PHE A 457 -5.73 -35.06 -5.24
CA PHE A 457 -5.38 -33.94 -6.09
C PHE A 457 -4.95 -32.71 -5.28
N GLY A 458 -4.04 -31.95 -5.86
CA GLY A 458 -3.49 -30.72 -5.28
C GLY A 458 -3.58 -29.57 -6.27
N LYS A 459 -3.67 -28.34 -5.77
CA LYS A 459 -3.78 -27.12 -6.57
C LYS A 459 -2.76 -26.08 -6.12
N VAL A 460 -2.19 -25.39 -7.10
CA VAL A 460 -1.55 -24.07 -6.94
C VAL A 460 -2.16 -23.06 -7.90
N GLU A 461 -2.09 -21.78 -7.57
CA GLU A 461 -2.68 -20.68 -8.35
C GLU A 461 -1.72 -19.48 -8.41
N SER A 462 -1.49 -18.94 -9.61
CA SER A 462 -0.62 -17.78 -9.82
C SER A 462 -1.23 -16.46 -9.31
N GLU A 463 -0.46 -15.37 -9.38
CA GLU A 463 -1.00 -14.02 -9.36
C GLU A 463 -2.01 -13.77 -10.49
N VAL A 464 -2.79 -12.70 -10.35
CA VAL A 464 -3.63 -12.19 -11.43
C VAL A 464 -2.73 -11.64 -12.54
N ILE A 465 -2.83 -12.25 -13.71
CA ILE A 465 -2.15 -11.81 -14.92
C ILE A 465 -3.10 -10.96 -15.74
N ARG A 466 -2.66 -9.75 -16.09
CA ARG A 466 -3.36 -8.83 -16.99
C ARG A 466 -2.59 -8.65 -18.28
N THR A 467 -3.14 -9.09 -19.40
CA THR A 467 -2.48 -8.94 -20.71
C THR A 467 -3.49 -8.82 -21.85
N ASN A 468 -3.07 -8.20 -22.96
CA ASN A 468 -3.83 -8.24 -24.20
C ASN A 468 -3.63 -9.61 -24.86
N VAL A 469 -4.68 -10.44 -24.83
CA VAL A 469 -4.61 -11.82 -25.32
C VAL A 469 -4.49 -11.90 -26.84
N GLU A 470 -4.77 -10.82 -27.57
CA GLU A 470 -4.54 -10.74 -29.02
C GLU A 470 -3.04 -10.61 -29.34
N ASP A 471 -2.30 -9.88 -28.50
CA ASP A 471 -0.86 -9.69 -28.65
C ASP A 471 -0.07 -10.89 -28.10
N TYR A 472 -0.58 -11.54 -27.03
CA TYR A 472 0.07 -12.68 -26.37
C TYR A 472 -0.81 -13.94 -26.26
N PRO A 473 -1.30 -14.50 -27.38
CA PRO A 473 -2.31 -15.56 -27.34
C PRO A 473 -1.78 -16.95 -26.98
N ILE A 474 -0.45 -17.12 -26.86
CA ILE A 474 0.17 -18.45 -26.72
C ILE A 474 0.63 -18.68 -25.29
N LEU A 475 0.09 -19.71 -24.64
CA LEU A 475 0.59 -20.26 -23.39
C LEU A 475 1.53 -21.42 -23.70
N TYR A 476 2.79 -21.29 -23.29
CA TYR A 476 3.74 -22.39 -23.25
C TYR A 476 3.76 -23.03 -21.87
N VAL A 477 3.74 -24.36 -21.85
CA VAL A 477 3.95 -25.19 -20.65
C VAL A 477 5.07 -26.15 -20.96
N ILE A 478 6.14 -26.10 -20.16
CA ILE A 478 7.33 -26.92 -20.35
C ILE A 478 7.44 -27.89 -19.17
N PRO A 479 6.77 -29.06 -19.24
CA PRO A 479 6.99 -30.12 -18.26
C PRO A 479 8.37 -30.75 -18.50
N GLU A 480 9.04 -31.18 -17.43
CA GLU A 480 10.28 -31.98 -17.52
C GLU A 480 10.04 -33.43 -17.13
N ALA A 481 9.18 -33.66 -16.15
CA ALA A 481 8.86 -35.00 -15.66
C ALA A 481 7.49 -35.00 -14.99
N ILE A 482 6.75 -36.07 -15.17
CA ILE A 482 5.50 -36.34 -14.46
C ILE A 482 5.65 -37.75 -13.88
N ASP A 483 5.46 -37.90 -12.57
CA ASP A 483 5.53 -39.20 -11.91
C ASP A 483 4.53 -40.19 -12.52
N ALA A 484 4.85 -41.48 -12.47
CA ALA A 484 3.90 -42.53 -12.86
C ALA A 484 2.60 -42.41 -12.05
N ASP A 485 1.47 -42.58 -12.75
CA ASP A 485 0.10 -42.42 -12.26
C ASP A 485 -0.28 -40.99 -11.83
N ALA A 486 0.58 -40.00 -12.08
CA ALA A 486 0.26 -38.59 -11.91
C ALA A 486 -0.25 -37.95 -13.20
N SER A 487 -1.01 -36.85 -13.07
CA SER A 487 -1.32 -36.01 -14.22
C SER A 487 -1.39 -34.52 -13.87
N LEU A 488 -1.01 -33.68 -14.83
CA LEU A 488 -1.06 -32.22 -14.73
C LEU A 488 -2.22 -31.66 -15.56
N THR A 489 -3.07 -30.84 -14.95
CA THR A 489 -4.09 -30.03 -15.62
C THR A 489 -3.75 -28.57 -15.44
N VAL A 490 -3.78 -27.80 -16.53
CA VAL A 490 -3.57 -26.35 -16.52
C VAL A 490 -4.89 -25.67 -16.83
N GLN A 491 -5.28 -24.77 -15.94
CA GLN A 491 -6.56 -24.10 -15.97
C GLN A 491 -6.36 -22.59 -15.94
N LEU A 492 -7.11 -21.87 -16.78
CA LEU A 492 -7.20 -20.42 -16.71
C LEU A 492 -8.51 -20.04 -16.01
N LEU A 493 -8.39 -19.26 -14.94
CA LEU A 493 -9.52 -18.78 -14.16
C LEU A 493 -9.68 -17.28 -14.43
N ASN A 494 -10.73 -16.91 -15.16
CA ASN A 494 -11.05 -15.51 -15.41
C ASN A 494 -11.45 -14.84 -14.09
N LYS A 495 -10.76 -13.77 -13.73
CA LYS A 495 -11.04 -12.98 -12.53
C LYS A 495 -11.96 -11.79 -12.82
N GLY A 496 -12.48 -11.72 -14.06
CA GLY A 496 -13.23 -10.61 -14.62
C GLY A 496 -12.42 -9.33 -14.69
N GLU A 497 -13.03 -8.24 -15.14
CA GLU A 497 -12.56 -6.90 -14.75
C GLU A 497 -12.72 -6.68 -13.23
N SER A 498 -13.36 -7.60 -12.53
CA SER A 498 -13.71 -7.59 -11.11
C SER A 498 -12.57 -7.73 -10.10
N ALA A 499 -11.32 -7.77 -10.55
CA ALA A 499 -10.21 -7.20 -9.76
C ALA A 499 -10.36 -5.67 -9.54
N LEU A 500 -11.40 -5.05 -10.12
CA LEU A 500 -11.84 -3.65 -10.02
C LEU A 500 -13.34 -3.54 -9.63
N GLY A 501 -13.93 -4.52 -8.93
CA GLY A 501 -15.25 -4.36 -8.29
C GLY A 501 -16.52 -4.55 -9.14
N ALA A 502 -16.46 -5.17 -10.33
CA ALA A 502 -17.66 -5.55 -11.10
C ALA A 502 -18.18 -6.98 -10.78
N THR A 503 -19.44 -7.30 -11.07
CA THR A 503 -20.01 -8.66 -10.93
C THR A 503 -20.02 -9.40 -12.28
N GLY A 504 -18.84 -9.63 -12.87
CA GLY A 504 -18.71 -10.43 -14.09
C GLY A 504 -18.76 -11.93 -13.78
N ALA A 505 -19.33 -12.74 -14.68
CA ALA A 505 -19.34 -14.19 -14.50
C ALA A 505 -17.90 -14.74 -14.51
N VAL A 506 -17.48 -15.32 -13.38
CA VAL A 506 -16.22 -16.07 -13.28
C VAL A 506 -16.29 -17.26 -14.22
N THR A 507 -15.46 -17.25 -15.27
CA THR A 507 -15.36 -18.37 -16.21
C THR A 507 -14.08 -19.14 -15.94
N VAL A 508 -14.19 -20.46 -15.89
CA VAL A 508 -13.08 -21.37 -15.63
C VAL A 508 -12.93 -22.27 -16.83
N ALA A 509 -11.70 -22.42 -17.33
CA ALA A 509 -11.45 -23.31 -18.45
C ALA A 509 -10.13 -24.05 -18.30
N ASN A 510 -10.18 -25.37 -18.45
CA ASN A 510 -8.98 -26.18 -18.55
C ASN A 510 -8.42 -26.04 -19.97
N VAL A 511 -7.21 -25.49 -20.07
CA VAL A 511 -6.48 -25.34 -21.35
C VAL A 511 -5.54 -26.50 -21.61
N ILE A 512 -5.18 -27.27 -20.57
CA ILE A 512 -4.56 -28.59 -20.64
C ILE A 512 -5.29 -29.48 -19.65
N THR A 513 -5.68 -30.69 -20.06
CA THR A 513 -6.31 -31.67 -19.16
C THR A 513 -5.47 -32.95 -19.11
N GLY A 514 -5.05 -33.36 -17.91
CA GLY A 514 -4.51 -34.70 -17.68
C GLY A 514 -3.21 -35.04 -18.41
N LEU A 515 -2.26 -34.10 -18.50
CA LEU A 515 -0.94 -34.33 -19.07
C LEU A 515 -0.19 -35.39 -18.25
N THR A 516 0.36 -36.42 -18.89
CA THR A 516 1.06 -37.54 -18.24
C THR A 516 2.50 -37.67 -18.73
N GLN A 517 3.25 -38.64 -18.21
CA GLN A 517 4.65 -38.89 -18.58
C GLN A 517 4.89 -39.12 -20.09
N SER A 518 3.89 -39.53 -20.87
CA SER A 518 4.02 -39.72 -22.32
C SER A 518 3.84 -38.44 -23.15
N ALA A 519 3.64 -37.29 -22.48
CA ALA A 519 3.47 -35.99 -23.11
C ALA A 519 4.79 -35.45 -23.73
N PRO A 520 4.71 -34.51 -24.69
CA PRO A 520 5.88 -33.84 -25.21
C PRO A 520 6.55 -32.94 -24.15
N ASP A 521 7.86 -32.71 -24.30
CA ASP A 521 8.67 -31.81 -23.45
C ASP A 521 8.23 -30.33 -23.55
N LEU A 522 7.33 -30.00 -24.48
CA LEU A 522 6.78 -28.67 -24.71
C LEU A 522 5.33 -28.77 -25.18
N VAL A 523 4.44 -28.05 -24.50
CA VAL A 523 3.05 -27.85 -24.90
C VAL A 523 2.83 -26.36 -25.21
N ALA A 524 2.19 -26.05 -26.33
CA ALA A 524 1.89 -24.68 -26.75
C ALA A 524 0.41 -24.55 -27.12
N ILE A 525 -0.34 -23.69 -26.41
CA ILE A 525 -1.78 -23.54 -26.59
C ILE A 525 -2.12 -22.11 -26.95
N ASN A 526 -2.91 -21.94 -28.01
CA ASN A 526 -3.53 -20.66 -28.34
C ASN A 526 -4.77 -20.46 -27.45
N TYR A 527 -4.56 -20.12 -26.19
CA TYR A 527 -5.61 -20.04 -25.19
C TYR A 527 -6.63 -18.94 -25.52
N ALA A 528 -6.19 -17.84 -26.15
CA ALA A 528 -7.09 -16.77 -26.57
C ALA A 528 -8.16 -17.29 -27.55
N GLN A 529 -7.73 -18.07 -28.55
CA GLN A 529 -8.66 -18.70 -29.50
C GLN A 529 -9.50 -19.80 -28.84
N LEU A 530 -8.89 -20.60 -27.96
CA LEU A 530 -9.60 -21.68 -27.27
C LEU A 530 -10.75 -21.17 -26.40
N LEU A 531 -10.55 -20.01 -25.77
CA LEU A 531 -11.49 -19.41 -24.83
C LEU A 531 -12.37 -18.32 -25.43
N ASP A 532 -12.20 -18.03 -26.73
CA ASP A 532 -12.84 -16.89 -27.41
C ASP A 532 -12.62 -15.55 -26.68
N TRP A 533 -11.40 -15.39 -26.12
CA TRP A 533 -11.01 -14.18 -25.42
C TRP A 533 -10.42 -13.16 -26.40
N THR A 534 -10.79 -11.90 -26.21
CA THR A 534 -10.30 -10.76 -26.99
C THR A 534 -9.89 -9.62 -26.07
N GLY A 535 -9.05 -8.71 -26.57
CA GLY A 535 -8.56 -7.55 -25.82
C GLY A 535 -7.82 -7.90 -24.51
N PHE A 536 -7.90 -7.00 -23.54
CA PHE A 536 -7.29 -7.22 -22.22
C PHE A 536 -8.14 -8.18 -21.39
N GLN A 537 -7.47 -9.18 -20.82
CA GLN A 537 -8.08 -10.13 -19.88
C GLN A 537 -7.31 -10.13 -18.56
N CYS A 538 -8.02 -10.39 -17.47
CA CYS A 538 -7.47 -10.59 -16.13
C CYS A 538 -7.78 -12.03 -15.67
N PHE A 539 -6.77 -12.85 -15.46
CA PHE A 539 -6.94 -14.26 -15.11
C PHE A 539 -5.79 -14.80 -14.27
N THR A 540 -6.00 -15.92 -13.59
CA THR A 540 -4.92 -16.69 -12.95
C THR A 540 -4.66 -17.99 -13.69
N ILE A 541 -3.43 -18.49 -13.60
CA ILE A 541 -3.05 -19.83 -14.05
C ILE A 541 -3.09 -20.75 -12.85
N ASN A 542 -3.98 -21.74 -12.91
CA ASN A 542 -4.12 -22.78 -11.90
C ASN A 542 -3.47 -24.06 -12.41
N LEU A 543 -2.61 -24.66 -11.60
CA LEU A 543 -2.05 -25.98 -11.87
C LEU A 543 -2.69 -26.98 -10.91
N TRP A 544 -3.30 -28.00 -11.48
CA TRP A 544 -3.89 -29.11 -10.75
C TRP A 544 -3.05 -30.36 -10.99
N ILE A 545 -2.54 -30.94 -9.91
CA ILE A 545 -1.86 -32.24 -9.92
C ILE A 545 -2.82 -33.30 -9.40
N ASN A 546 -3.03 -34.38 -10.16
CA ASN A 546 -3.72 -35.56 -9.66
C ASN A 546 -2.67 -36.64 -9.38
N GLY A 547 -2.84 -37.36 -8.26
CA GLY A 547 -1.93 -38.41 -7.80
C GLY A 547 -1.49 -38.13 -6.37
N GLU A 548 -1.99 -38.93 -5.43
CA GLU A 548 -1.69 -38.81 -3.99
C GLU A 548 -0.18 -38.91 -3.74
N GLY A 549 0.41 -37.86 -3.17
CA GLY A 549 1.85 -37.76 -2.90
C GLY A 549 2.75 -37.74 -4.14
N LYS A 550 2.19 -37.58 -5.34
CA LYS A 550 2.95 -37.55 -6.60
C LYS A 550 3.44 -36.17 -6.95
N SER A 551 4.43 -36.12 -7.84
CA SER A 551 5.06 -34.88 -8.26
C SER A 551 5.07 -34.67 -9.78
N VAL A 552 5.05 -33.39 -10.16
CA VAL A 552 5.26 -32.91 -11.53
C VAL A 552 6.38 -31.88 -11.51
N ARG A 553 7.41 -32.07 -12.34
CA ARG A 553 8.47 -31.09 -12.56
C ARG A 553 8.14 -30.23 -13.77
N ILE A 554 8.16 -28.92 -13.57
CA ILE A 554 7.85 -27.92 -14.60
C ILE A 554 9.03 -26.96 -14.67
N ARG A 555 9.60 -26.80 -15.86
CA ARG A 555 10.70 -25.87 -16.10
C ARG A 555 10.20 -24.45 -16.28
N GLU A 556 9.10 -24.29 -17.02
CA GLU A 556 8.65 -22.96 -17.41
C GLU A 556 7.16 -22.93 -17.76
N LEU A 557 6.51 -21.81 -17.42
CA LEU A 557 5.26 -21.35 -17.99
C LEU A 557 5.49 -19.97 -18.64
N ALA A 558 4.92 -19.71 -19.82
CA ALA A 558 5.05 -18.40 -20.44
C ALA A 558 3.87 -18.02 -21.33
N LEU A 559 3.42 -16.77 -21.22
CA LEU A 559 2.47 -16.14 -22.15
C LEU A 559 3.24 -15.33 -23.17
N THR A 560 3.07 -15.63 -24.46
CA THR A 560 3.91 -15.09 -25.52
C THR A 560 3.14 -14.74 -26.78
N SER A 561 3.77 -13.92 -27.61
CA SER A 561 3.28 -13.56 -28.94
C SER A 561 3.34 -14.74 -29.92
N ARG A 562 2.51 -14.69 -30.96
CA ARG A 562 2.56 -15.66 -32.08
C ARG A 562 3.91 -15.68 -32.81
N ASN A 563 4.69 -14.60 -32.70
CA ASN A 563 5.99 -14.47 -33.34
C ASN A 563 7.13 -15.05 -32.50
N SER A 564 6.82 -15.71 -31.37
CA SER A 564 7.80 -16.49 -30.62
C SER A 564 8.45 -17.53 -31.53
N THR A 565 9.78 -17.61 -31.50
CA THR A 565 10.55 -18.60 -32.29
C THR A 565 10.53 -20.00 -31.69
N ARG A 566 9.81 -20.21 -30.57
CA ARG A 566 9.69 -21.52 -29.93
C ARG A 566 8.80 -22.43 -30.78
N PRO A 567 9.25 -23.67 -31.10
CA PRO A 567 8.50 -24.58 -31.96
C PRO A 567 7.10 -24.86 -31.38
N ILE A 568 6.08 -24.76 -32.21
CA ILE A 568 4.69 -25.08 -31.84
C ILE A 568 4.49 -26.58 -32.10
N VAL A 569 4.28 -27.36 -31.05
CA VAL A 569 3.80 -28.74 -31.16
C VAL A 569 2.31 -28.71 -30.82
N VAL A 570 1.45 -28.99 -31.79
CA VAL A 570 0.00 -28.68 -31.77
C VAL A 570 -0.81 -29.60 -30.84
N ASP A 571 -1.80 -28.98 -30.19
CA ASP A 571 -2.94 -29.45 -29.36
C ASP A 571 -4.00 -30.25 -30.18
N PRO A 572 -4.59 -31.35 -29.67
CA PRO A 572 -5.66 -31.27 -28.67
C PRO A 572 -5.49 -32.33 -27.56
N VAL A 573 -5.43 -31.92 -26.30
CA VAL A 573 -5.94 -32.78 -25.21
C VAL A 573 -7.28 -32.22 -24.76
N ASN A 574 -8.35 -32.86 -25.26
CA ASN A 574 -9.78 -32.60 -25.00
C ASN A 574 -10.06 -31.56 -23.90
N PRO A 575 -10.46 -30.32 -24.24
CA PRO A 575 -10.97 -29.40 -23.25
C PRO A 575 -12.28 -29.97 -22.70
N ILE A 576 -12.27 -30.40 -21.44
CA ILE A 576 -13.53 -30.58 -20.72
C ILE A 576 -13.96 -29.18 -20.29
N PHE A 577 -14.84 -28.57 -21.08
CA PHE A 577 -15.63 -27.43 -20.63
C PHE A 577 -16.56 -27.92 -19.52
N LEU A 578 -16.18 -27.69 -18.26
CA LEU A 578 -17.13 -27.71 -17.15
C LEU A 578 -17.56 -26.26 -16.94
N PRO A 579 -18.74 -25.83 -17.45
CA PRO A 579 -19.34 -24.59 -16.98
C PRO A 579 -19.73 -24.82 -15.51
N LEU A 580 -18.79 -24.62 -14.59
CA LEU A 580 -19.12 -24.51 -13.18
C LEU A 580 -19.67 -23.10 -12.99
N ILE A 581 -20.98 -22.95 -13.15
CA ILE A 581 -21.70 -21.80 -12.62
C ILE A 581 -21.61 -21.92 -11.11
N LEU A 582 -20.58 -21.33 -10.49
CA LEU A 582 -20.60 -21.03 -9.08
C LEU A 582 -21.68 -19.95 -8.90
N ARG A 583 -22.85 -20.37 -8.40
CA ARG A 583 -23.87 -19.47 -7.87
C ARG A 583 -23.49 -19.01 -6.48
#